data_AF-A0A4P5Z3D9-F1
#
_entry.id   AF-A0A4P5Z3D9-F1
#
_cell.length_a   1.000
_cell.length_b   1.000
_cell.length_c   1.000
_cell.angle_alpha   90.00
_cell.angle_beta   90.00
_cell.angle_gamma   90.00
#
_symmetry.space_group_name_H-M   'P 1'
#
loop_
_entity.id
_entity.type
_entity.pdbx_description
1 polymer ?
#
loop_
_entity_poly.entity_id
_entity_poly.type
_entity_poly.pdbx_seq_one_letter_code
_entity_poly.pdbx_strand_id
1 'polypeptide(L)'
;MFDGRVADRVGRADDLPAAHGRLNILVNNAGINTMAHRVNIDSFPTEEWDRILRVDLTGLFLVSKAASRRMLLRKSGRIINIASVMGLVPARLQCA
;
A
#
# COMPACT_ATOMS: atom_id res chain seq x y z
N MET A 1 2.45 11.49 13.44
CA MET A 1 3.45 11.93 12.45
C MET A 1 4.15 10.68 11.96
N PHE A 2 3.68 10.08 10.87
CA PHE A 2 4.28 8.88 10.29
C PHE A 2 5.41 9.34 9.36
N ASP A 3 6.66 9.12 9.78
CA ASP A 3 7.82 9.51 8.99
C ASP A 3 8.00 8.58 7.77
N GLY A 4 8.59 9.10 6.70
CA GLY A 4 8.77 8.41 5.42
C GLY A 4 9.69 7.18 5.46
N ARG A 5 10.12 6.69 6.63
CA ARG A 5 10.96 5.48 6.75
C ARG A 5 10.19 4.17 6.63
N VAL A 6 8.86 4.20 6.47
CA VAL A 6 8.09 2.98 6.18
C VAL A 6 8.39 2.45 4.78
N ALA A 7 8.79 3.30 3.82
CA ALA A 7 9.23 2.84 2.50
C ALA A 7 10.51 1.99 2.58
N ASP A 8 11.45 2.33 3.49
CA ASP A 8 12.67 1.56 3.76
C ASP A 8 12.43 0.34 4.67
N ARG A 9 11.30 0.31 5.38
CA ARG A 9 10.82 -0.85 6.17
C ARG A 9 9.66 -1.59 5.53
N VAL A 10 9.44 -1.43 4.22
CA VAL A 10 8.95 -2.56 3.42
C VAL A 10 10.09 -3.57 3.41
N GLY A 11 10.35 -4.16 4.59
CA GLY A 11 11.20 -5.30 4.76
C GLY A 11 10.73 -6.24 3.69
N ARG A 12 11.65 -6.68 2.86
CA ARG A 12 11.37 -7.71 1.87
C ARG A 12 10.59 -8.77 2.65
N ALA A 13 9.54 -9.36 2.09
CA ALA A 13 8.91 -10.49 2.78
C ALA A 13 9.94 -11.59 3.14
N ASP A 14 11.14 -11.53 2.53
CA ASP A 14 12.36 -12.26 2.84
C ASP A 14 13.06 -11.90 4.17
N ASP A 15 12.86 -10.69 4.69
CA ASP A 15 13.45 -10.17 5.94
C ASP A 15 12.60 -10.50 7.18
N LEU A 16 11.46 -11.21 7.02
CA LEU A 16 10.72 -11.73 8.15
C LEU A 16 11.68 -12.59 8.99
N PRO A 17 12.00 -12.19 10.23
CA PRO A 17 12.92 -12.95 11.06
C PRO A 17 12.42 -14.39 11.18
N ALA A 18 13.32 -15.37 11.10
CA ALA A 18 12.97 -16.79 11.20
C ALA A 18 12.10 -17.10 12.44
N ALA A 19 12.20 -16.27 13.49
CA ALA A 19 11.39 -16.32 14.70
C ALA A 19 9.88 -16.10 14.49
N HIS A 20 9.43 -15.37 13.46
CA HIS A 20 8.00 -15.13 13.22
C HIS A 20 7.30 -16.26 12.47
N GLY A 21 8.03 -17.33 12.16
CA GLY A 21 7.50 -18.48 11.47
C GLY A 21 7.03 -18.14 10.06
N ARG A 22 5.84 -18.65 9.72
CA ARG A 22 5.38 -18.74 8.33
C ARG A 22 4.47 -17.59 7.95
N LEU A 23 4.77 -16.89 6.86
CA LEU A 23 3.82 -15.97 6.22
C LEU A 23 2.68 -16.76 5.55
N ASN A 24 1.47 -16.66 6.12
CA ASN A 24 0.25 -17.28 5.62
C ASN A 24 -0.68 -16.27 4.94
N ILE A 25 -0.83 -15.10 5.56
CA ILE A 25 -1.75 -14.04 5.12
C ILE A 25 -0.97 -12.74 5.11
N LEU A 26 -1.05 -12.02 3.99
CA LEU A 26 -0.66 -10.62 3.90
C LEU A 26 -1.94 -9.78 3.82
N VAL A 27 -2.04 -8.75 4.65
CA VAL A 27 -3.11 -7.75 4.58
C VAL A 27 -2.49 -6.40 4.24
N ASN A 28 -2.70 -5.92 3.02
CA ASN A 28 -2.30 -4.59 2.60
C ASN A 28 -3.35 -3.59 3.08
N ASN A 29 -3.20 -3.15 4.33
CA ASN A 29 -4.08 -2.17 4.98
C ASN A 29 -3.47 -0.77 5.08
N ALA A 30 -2.15 -0.64 4.97
CA ALA A 30 -1.51 0.67 5.00
C ALA A 30 -2.06 1.52 3.84
N GLY A 31 -2.59 2.70 4.18
CA GLY A 31 -3.15 3.63 3.23
C GLY A 31 -3.13 5.05 3.81
N ILE A 32 -3.07 6.05 2.93
CA ILE A 32 -3.00 7.46 3.29
C ILE A 32 -3.94 8.28 2.40
N ASN A 33 -4.43 9.39 2.95
CA ASN A 33 -5.19 10.36 2.18
C ASN A 33 -4.73 11.77 2.59
N THR A 34 -5.30 12.78 1.95
CA THR A 34 -5.02 14.19 2.22
C THR A 34 -6.26 14.90 2.73
N MET A 35 -6.07 15.76 3.73
CA MET A 35 -7.10 16.71 4.17
C MET A 35 -6.78 18.14 3.70
N ALA A 36 -5.50 18.45 3.52
CA ALA A 36 -5.04 19.78 3.12
C ALA A 36 -5.30 20.07 1.63
N HIS A 37 -5.29 19.05 0.77
CA HIS A 37 -5.45 19.21 -0.69
C HIS A 37 -6.80 18.70 -1.18
N ARG A 38 -7.89 19.03 -0.48
CA ARG A 38 -9.27 18.86 -1.01
C ARG A 38 -9.60 19.99 -1.98
N VAL A 39 -8.94 19.96 -3.13
CA VAL A 39 -8.99 21.00 -4.16
C VAL A 39 -9.44 20.40 -5.49
N ASN A 40 -9.68 21.27 -6.48
CA ASN A 40 -9.92 20.81 -7.84
C ASN A 40 -8.63 20.22 -8.45
N ILE A 41 -8.80 19.39 -9.48
CA ILE A 41 -7.68 18.62 -10.08
C ILE A 41 -6.56 19.51 -10.64
N ASP A 42 -6.89 20.69 -11.16
CA ASP A 42 -5.95 21.68 -11.70
C ASP A 42 -5.07 22.34 -10.62
N SER A 43 -5.47 22.22 -9.36
CA SER A 43 -4.76 22.74 -8.19
C SER A 43 -4.16 21.65 -7.31
N PHE A 44 -4.34 20.37 -7.64
CA PHE A 44 -3.87 19.27 -6.81
C PHE A 44 -2.35 19.07 -7.00
N PRO A 45 -1.53 19.08 -5.93
CA PRO A 45 -0.08 18.96 -6.08
C PRO A 45 0.35 17.58 -6.57
N THR A 46 1.22 17.53 -7.57
CA THR A 46 1.80 16.29 -8.10
C THR A 46 2.55 15.51 -7.02
N GLU A 47 3.24 16.20 -6.11
CA GLU A 47 4.00 15.56 -5.04
C GLU A 47 3.09 14.83 -4.05
N GLU A 48 1.90 15.37 -3.78
CA GLU A 48 0.91 14.74 -2.91
C GLU A 48 0.26 13.54 -3.59
N TRP A 49 -0.02 13.63 -4.90
CA TRP A 49 -0.47 12.51 -5.73
C TRP A 49 0.53 11.36 -5.69
N ASP A 50 1.80 11.66 -5.97
CA ASP A 50 2.88 10.68 -5.98
C ASP A 50 3.07 10.05 -4.59
N ARG A 51 2.92 10.84 -3.53
CA ARG A 51 3.00 10.34 -2.15
C ARG A 51 1.90 9.34 -1.86
N ILE A 52 0.65 9.65 -2.21
CA ILE A 52 -0.51 8.76 -1.99
C ILE A 52 -0.34 7.48 -2.81
N LEU A 53 -0.09 7.58 -4.13
CA LEU A 53 0.08 6.39 -4.97
C LEU A 53 1.26 5.51 -4.55
N ARG A 54 2.35 6.11 -4.06
CA ARG A 54 3.52 5.36 -3.59
C ARG A 54 3.16 4.43 -2.43
N VAL A 55 2.24 4.82 -1.57
CA VAL A 55 1.77 4.00 -0.44
C VAL A 55 0.64 3.08 -0.88
N ASP A 56 -0.43 3.67 -1.41
CA ASP A 56 -1.74 3.03 -1.57
C ASP A 56 -1.82 2.16 -2.83
N LEU A 57 -0.84 2.25 -3.74
CA LEU A 57 -0.82 1.45 -4.96
C LEU A 57 0.54 0.78 -5.20
N THR A 58 1.61 1.57 -5.39
CA THR A 58 2.95 1.02 -5.66
C THR A 58 3.47 0.20 -4.47
N GLY A 59 3.30 0.72 -3.26
CA GLY A 59 3.75 0.08 -2.03
C GLY A 59 3.13 -1.31 -1.86
N LEU A 60 1.80 -1.40 -1.89
CA LEU A 60 1.10 -2.69 -1.77
C LEU A 60 1.45 -3.67 -2.90
N PHE A 61 1.72 -3.17 -4.11
CA PHE A 61 2.14 -4.03 -5.23
C PHE A 61 3.50 -4.67 -4.95
N LEU A 62 4.48 -3.88 -4.49
CA LEU A 62 5.82 -4.36 -4.19
C LEU A 62 5.82 -5.35 -3.02
N VAL A 63 5.07 -5.05 -1.95
CA VAL A 63 4.90 -5.97 -0.80
C VAL A 63 4.26 -7.29 -1.25
N SER A 64 3.19 -7.21 -2.04
CA SER A 64 2.48 -8.38 -2.57
C SER A 64 3.38 -9.24 -3.45
N LYS A 65 4.19 -8.61 -4.31
CA LYS A 65 5.17 -9.29 -5.18
C LYS A 65 6.24 -10.02 -4.36
N ALA A 66 6.71 -9.43 -3.26
CA ALA A 66 7.66 -10.08 -2.37
C ALA A 66 7.02 -11.26 -1.64
N ALA A 67 5.84 -11.07 -1.05
CA ALA A 67 5.12 -12.11 -0.31
C ALA A 67 4.73 -13.29 -1.21
N SER A 68 4.28 -13.03 -2.44
CA SER A 68 3.83 -14.07 -3.36
C SER A 68 4.92 -15.07 -3.72
N ARG A 69 6.20 -14.64 -3.82
CA ARG A 69 7.34 -15.55 -4.06
C ARG A 69 7.40 -16.68 -3.02
N ARG A 70 7.22 -16.36 -1.74
CA ARG A 70 7.22 -17.35 -0.63
C ARG A 70 5.96 -18.21 -0.62
N MET A 71 4.80 -17.61 -0.94
CA MET A 71 3.53 -18.35 -1.00
C MET A 71 3.49 -19.35 -2.17
N LEU A 72 4.06 -18.98 -3.33
CA LEU A 72 4.11 -19.82 -4.53
C LEU A 72 4.96 -21.07 -4.32
N LEU A 73 6.12 -20.96 -3.68
CA LEU A 73 6.99 -22.13 -3.36
C LEU A 73 6.24 -23.23 -2.61
N ARG A 74 5.25 -22.86 -1.81
CA ARG A 74 4.45 -23.79 -1.00
C ARG A 74 3.03 -23.99 -1.54
N LYS A 75 2.68 -23.36 -2.66
CA LYS A 75 1.33 -23.36 -3.24
C LYS A 75 0.24 -22.97 -2.23
N SER A 76 0.56 -22.10 -1.26
CA SER A 76 -0.33 -21.76 -0.15
C SER A 76 -0.03 -20.38 0.41
N GLY A 77 -1.09 -19.57 0.53
CA GLY A 77 -1.09 -18.23 1.10
C GLY A 77 -2.29 -17.41 0.64
N ARG A 78 -2.52 -16.26 1.26
CA ARG A 78 -3.57 -15.29 0.88
C ARG A 78 -3.01 -13.87 0.93
N ILE A 79 -3.39 -13.04 -0.03
CA ILE A 79 -3.14 -11.60 -0.05
C ILE A 79 -4.50 -10.92 -0.06
N ILE A 80 -4.73 -10.02 0.90
CA ILE A 80 -5.96 -9.25 1.04
C ILE A 80 -5.59 -7.77 0.88
N ASN A 81 -6.21 -7.11 -0.09
CA ASN A 81 -6.04 -5.67 -0.31
C ASN A 81 -7.25 -4.93 0.22
N ILE A 82 -7.02 -3.88 1.01
CA ILE A 82 -8.09 -2.99 1.45
C ILE A 82 -8.26 -1.89 0.41
N ALA A 83 -9.39 -1.91 -0.28
CA ALA A 83 -9.80 -0.87 -1.21
C ALA A 83 -10.82 0.07 -0.56
N SER A 84 -11.31 1.06 -1.32
CA SER A 84 -12.33 2.00 -0.89
C SER A 84 -13.50 2.01 -1.87
N VAL A 85 -14.69 2.36 -1.37
CA VAL A 85 -15.86 2.68 -2.22
C VAL A 85 -15.51 3.79 -3.22
N MET A 86 -14.60 4.70 -2.86
CA MET A 86 -14.11 5.77 -3.75
C MET A 86 -13.29 5.25 -4.94
N GLY A 87 -12.85 4.00 -4.92
CA GLY A 87 -12.28 3.33 -6.10
C GLY A 87 -13.34 2.85 -7.10
N LEU A 88 -14.63 2.87 -6.73
CA LEU A 88 -15.75 2.45 -7.56
C LEU A 88 -16.62 3.62 -8.03
N VAL A 89 -16.71 4.69 -7.24
CA VAL A 89 -17.53 5.86 -7.54
C VAL A 89 -16.74 7.15 -7.31
N PRO A 90 -16.95 8.19 -8.14
CA PRO A 90 -16.26 9.47 -7.97
C PRO A 90 -16.74 10.21 -6.72
N ALA A 91 -15.84 10.95 -6.08
CA ALA A 91 -16.18 11.90 -5.02
C ALA A 91 -15.61 13.28 -5.32
N ARG A 92 -16.38 14.30 -4.92
CA ARG A 92 -16.00 15.71 -5.12
C ARG A 92 -14.73 16.02 -4.31
N LEU A 93 -13.75 16.65 -4.95
CA LEU A 93 -12.46 17.04 -4.35
C LEU A 93 -11.66 15.87 -3.77
N GLN A 94 -11.89 14.65 -4.28
CA GLN A 94 -11.08 13.47 -3.96
C GLN A 94 -10.15 13.21 -5.15
N CYS A 95 -8.93 13.70 -5.03
CA CYS A 95 -7.84 13.40 -5.95
C CYS A 95 -6.91 12.38 -5.27
N ALA A 96 -6.64 11.29 -6.00
CA ALA A 96 -6.03 10.04 -5.51
C ALA A 96 -6.93 9.18 -4.61
#